data_AF-A0A2U8DQC5-F1
#
_entry.id   AF-A0A2U8DQC5-F1
#
_cell.length_a   1.000
_cell.length_b   1.000
_cell.length_c   1.000
_cell.angle_alpha   90.00
_cell.angle_beta   90.00
_cell.angle_gamma   90.00
#
_symmetry.space_group_name_H-M   'P 1'
#
loop_
_entity.id
_entity.type
_entity.pdbx_description
1 polymer ?
#
loop_
_entity_poly.entity_id
_entity_poly.type
_entity_poly.pdbx_seq_one_letter_code
_entity_poly.pdbx_strand_id
1 'polypeptide(L)'
;MIESRCGILCSECKYREQVNCKGCVYIDKPFWGESCPVKSCCENRGLLHCGKCNDFPCALLNKFAYDKEQGDDGKRIEQCKKWGFQYK
;
A
#
# COMPACT_ATOMS: atom_id res chain seq x y z
N MET A 1 -5.70 -5.47 11.39
CA MET A 1 -4.58 -4.51 11.47
C MET A 1 -4.23 -4.05 10.05
N ILE A 2 -3.88 -2.79 9.86
CA ILE A 2 -3.42 -2.26 8.56
C ILE A 2 -1.90 -2.38 8.50
N GLU A 3 -1.37 -2.93 7.42
CA GLU A 3 0.08 -3.17 7.28
C GLU A 3 0.77 -2.25 6.28
N SER A 4 0.01 -1.69 5.34
CA SER A 4 0.52 -0.77 4.33
C SER A 4 -0.55 0.22 3.88
N ARG A 5 -0.12 1.26 3.17
CA ARG A 5 -1.04 2.26 2.60
C ARG A 5 -1.76 1.77 1.35
N CYS A 6 -1.12 0.90 0.55
CA CYS A 6 -1.63 0.46 -0.74
C CYS A 6 -2.45 -0.85 -0.69
N GLY A 7 -2.45 -1.57 0.44
CA GLY A 7 -3.12 -2.87 0.55
C GLY A 7 -2.20 -4.09 0.44
N ILE A 8 -0.90 -3.91 0.20
CA ILE A 8 0.07 -5.00 0.33
C ILE A 8 0.15 -5.45 1.79
N LEU A 9 0.18 -6.76 2.02
CA LEU A 9 0.49 -7.34 3.32
C LEU A 9 2.02 -7.36 3.48
N CYS A 10 2.55 -6.52 4.37
CA CYS A 10 3.99 -6.50 4.66
C CYS A 10 4.46 -7.77 5.38
N SER A 11 3.55 -8.45 6.08
CA SER A 11 3.77 -9.77 6.68
C SER A 11 4.06 -10.85 5.64
N GLU A 12 3.52 -10.70 4.42
CA GLU A 12 3.73 -11.63 3.30
C GLU A 12 4.80 -11.15 2.30
N CYS A 13 5.47 -10.02 2.59
CA CYS A 13 6.43 -9.42 1.68
C CYS A 13 7.83 -10.05 1.83
N LYS A 14 8.24 -10.85 0.85
CA LYS A 14 9.56 -11.51 0.79
C LYS A 14 10.77 -10.56 0.91
N TYR A 15 10.63 -9.31 0.44
CA TYR A 15 11.71 -8.32 0.51
C TYR A 15 11.96 -7.82 1.92
N ARG A 16 10.98 -7.98 2.83
CA ARG A 16 11.05 -7.40 4.17
C ARG A 16 12.27 -7.88 4.94
N GLU A 17 12.49 -9.19 4.96
CA GLU A 17 13.64 -9.79 5.63
C GLU A 17 14.94 -9.54 4.87
N GLN A 18 14.90 -9.65 3.53
CA GLN A 18 16.07 -9.48 2.67
C GLN A 18 16.74 -8.11 2.80
N VAL A 19 15.94 -7.06 3.03
CA VAL A 19 16.44 -5.68 3.13
C VAL A 19 16.27 -5.09 4.53
N ASN A 20 15.96 -5.93 5.53
CA ASN A 20 15.69 -5.50 6.91
C ASN A 20 14.67 -4.34 7.00
N CYS A 21 13.61 -4.41 6.18
CA CYS A 21 12.56 -3.39 6.13
C CYS A 21 11.63 -3.49 7.35
N LYS A 22 11.36 -2.34 7.98
CA LYS A 22 10.47 -2.27 9.16
C LYS A 22 8.99 -2.43 8.81
N GLY A 23 8.62 -2.35 7.54
CA GLY A 23 7.23 -2.41 7.05
C GLY A 23 6.68 -1.03 6.68
N CYS A 24 5.72 -0.98 5.76
CA CYS A 24 5.28 0.26 5.09
C CYS A 24 4.83 1.38 6.05
N VAL A 25 4.17 1.02 7.15
CA VAL A 25 3.70 1.99 8.16
C VAL A 25 4.83 2.52 9.06
N TYR A 26 6.00 1.87 9.09
CA TYR A 26 7.12 2.19 9.99
C TYR A 26 8.38 2.71 9.28
N ILE A 27 8.36 2.77 7.95
CA ILE A 27 9.46 3.31 7.16
C ILE A 27 9.07 4.69 6.63
N ASP A 28 10.04 5.60 6.58
CA ASP A 28 9.90 6.89 5.90
C ASP A 28 10.15 6.74 4.39
N LYS A 29 11.15 5.90 4.03
CA LYS A 29 11.62 5.70 2.65
C LYS A 29 11.60 4.21 2.26
N PRO A 30 11.08 3.84 1.08
CA PRO A 30 11.18 2.47 0.57
C PRO A 30 12.61 2.17 0.08
N PHE A 31 12.99 0.89 0.04
CA PHE A 31 14.33 0.50 -0.45
C PHE A 31 14.55 0.77 -1.96
N TRP A 32 13.48 0.89 -2.74
CA TRP A 32 13.49 0.99 -4.20
C TRP A 32 13.38 2.42 -4.74
N GLY A 33 13.36 3.45 -3.89
CA GLY A 33 13.27 4.84 -4.34
C GLY A 33 13.22 5.86 -3.20
N GLU A 34 13.18 7.14 -3.54
CA GLU A 34 13.13 8.23 -2.55
C GLU A 34 11.81 8.30 -1.79
N SER A 35 10.70 7.89 -2.40
CA SER A 35 9.39 7.84 -1.76
C SER A 35 8.47 6.82 -2.44
N CYS A 36 7.47 6.33 -1.70
CA CYS A 36 6.39 5.54 -2.27
C CYS A 36 5.21 6.47 -2.58
N PRO A 37 4.84 6.68 -3.86
CA PRO A 37 3.77 7.61 -4.24
C PRO A 37 2.43 7.32 -3.57
N VAL A 38 2.10 6.03 -3.40
CA VAL A 38 0.83 5.62 -2.75
C VAL A 38 0.86 5.93 -1.26
N LYS A 39 1.99 5.71 -0.59
CA LYS A 39 2.18 6.04 0.84
C LYS A 39 2.06 7.54 1.05
N SER A 40 2.83 8.33 0.29
CA SER A 40 2.80 9.79 0.37
C SER A 40 1.40 10.35 0.09
N CYS A 41 0.68 9.81 -0.91
CA CYS A 41 -0.69 10.22 -1.20
C CYS A 41 -1.65 9.97 -0.02
N CYS A 42 -1.57 8.81 0.63
CA CYS A 42 -2.40 8.53 1.81
C CYS A 42 -2.05 9.42 2.99
N GLU A 43 -0.76 9.54 3.31
CA GLU A 43 -0.30 10.28 4.49
C GLU A 43 -0.55 11.78 4.36
N ASN A 44 -0.35 12.37 3.18
CA ASN A 44 -0.68 13.77 2.92
C ASN A 44 -2.19 14.07 3.02
N ARG A 45 -3.04 13.06 2.81
CA ARG A 45 -4.50 13.17 2.94
C ARG A 45 -5.00 12.72 4.32
N GLY A 46 -4.13 12.35 5.25
CA GLY A 46 -4.50 11.82 6.57
C GLY A 46 -5.23 10.47 6.50
N LEU A 47 -5.09 9.72 5.40
CA LEU A 47 -5.75 8.43 5.20
C LEU A 47 -4.88 7.28 5.72
N LEU A 48 -5.50 6.36 6.45
CA LEU A 48 -4.81 5.17 6.95
C LEU A 48 -4.33 4.24 5.83
N HIS A 49 -5.12 4.10 4.76
CA HIS A 49 -4.82 3.31 3.56
C HIS A 49 -5.75 3.74 2.41
N CYS A 50 -5.44 3.33 1.18
CA CYS A 50 -6.20 3.74 -0.01
C CYS A 50 -7.69 3.39 0.04
N GLY A 51 -8.07 2.32 0.72
CA GLY A 51 -9.48 1.93 0.92
C GLY A 51 -10.33 2.94 1.70
N LYS A 52 -9.74 4.01 2.24
CA LYS A 52 -10.44 5.17 2.83
C LYS A 52 -10.50 6.39 1.91
N CYS A 53 -9.94 6.30 0.71
CA CYS A 53 -9.98 7.38 -0.27
C CYS A 53 -11.35 7.43 -0.95
N ASN A 54 -11.89 8.63 -1.17
CA ASN A 54 -13.14 8.82 -1.92
C ASN A 54 -13.01 8.41 -3.40
N ASP A 55 -11.81 8.52 -3.95
CA ASP A 55 -11.52 8.15 -5.35
C ASP A 55 -11.15 6.66 -5.51
N PHE A 56 -11.43 5.83 -4.50
CA PHE A 56 -10.96 4.44 -4.47
C PHE A 56 -11.77 3.50 -5.38
N PRO A 57 -11.11 2.63 -6.20
CA PRO A 57 -9.67 2.58 -6.45
C PRO A 57 -9.23 3.63 -7.47
N CYS A 58 -8.27 4.48 -7.10
CA CYS A 58 -7.81 5.56 -7.98
C CYS A 58 -6.78 5.06 -9.01
N ALA A 59 -6.51 5.86 -10.04
CA ALA A 59 -5.56 5.51 -11.11
C ALA A 59 -4.15 5.19 -10.58
N LEU A 60 -3.69 5.91 -9.55
CA LEU A 60 -2.39 5.66 -8.93
C LEU A 60 -2.32 4.25 -8.32
N LEU A 61 -3.35 3.86 -7.55
CA LEU A 61 -3.39 2.52 -6.95
C LEU A 61 -3.50 1.43 -8.03
N ASN A 62 -4.35 1.63 -9.04
CA ASN A 62 -4.49 0.70 -10.15
C ASN A 62 -3.16 0.47 -10.88
N LYS A 63 -2.40 1.53 -11.16
CA LYS A 63 -1.07 1.41 -11.77
C LYS A 63 -0.14 0.50 -10.96
N PHE A 64 -0.17 0.62 -9.64
CA PHE A 64 0.63 -0.23 -8.75
C PHE A 64 0.13 -1.67 -8.71
N ALA A 65 -1.19 -1.88 -8.69
CA ALA A 65 -1.81 -3.20 -8.60
C ALA A 65 -1.63 -4.04 -9.88
N TYR A 66 -1.62 -3.37 -11.04
CA TYR A 66 -1.52 -4.00 -12.37
C TYR A 66 -0.20 -3.65 -13.09
N ASP A 67 0.83 -3.25 -12.34
CA ASP A 67 2.16 -3.10 -12.91
C ASP A 67 2.63 -4.44 -13.49
N LYS A 68 3.27 -4.42 -14.66
CA LYS A 68 3.61 -5.64 -15.41
C LYS A 68 4.63 -6.52 -14.66
N GLU A 69 5.50 -5.92 -13.86
CA GLU A 69 6.60 -6.63 -13.19
C GLU A 69 6.34 -6.80 -11.68
N GLN A 70 5.72 -5.78 -11.06
CA GLN A 70 5.56 -5.69 -9.60
C GLN A 70 4.08 -5.63 -9.17
N GLY A 71 3.16 -5.79 -10.11
CA GLY A 71 1.72 -5.89 -9.85
C GLY A 71 1.37 -7.17 -9.10
N ASP A 72 0.20 -7.17 -8.48
CA ASP A 72 -0.37 -8.33 -7.79
C ASP A 72 -1.76 -8.70 -8.32
N ASP A 73 -2.05 -8.30 -9.56
CA ASP A 73 -3.31 -8.57 -10.26
C ASP A 73 -4.54 -8.10 -9.46
N GLY A 74 -4.43 -6.92 -8.83
CA GLY A 74 -5.52 -6.32 -8.06
C GLY A 74 -5.64 -6.80 -6.62
N LYS A 75 -4.84 -7.76 -6.14
CA LYS A 75 -4.94 -8.29 -4.77
C LYS A 75 -4.86 -7.20 -3.69
N ARG A 76 -3.97 -6.20 -3.85
CA ARG A 76 -3.89 -5.06 -2.91
C ARG A 76 -5.15 -4.20 -2.88
N ILE A 77 -5.88 -4.11 -3.98
CA ILE A 77 -7.16 -3.38 -4.05
C ILE A 77 -8.20 -4.14 -3.22
N GLU A 78 -8.30 -5.46 -3.38
CA GLU A 78 -9.22 -6.28 -2.58
C GLU A 78 -8.88 -6.20 -1.08
N GLN A 79 -7.59 -6.19 -0.73
CA GLN A 79 -7.17 -6.00 0.66
C GLN A 79 -7.56 -4.60 1.20
N CYS A 80 -7.41 -3.55 0.39
CA CYS A 80 -7.88 -2.22 0.76
C CYS A 80 -9.40 -2.16 0.99
N LYS A 81 -10.20 -2.87 0.17
CA LYS A 81 -11.65 -3.00 0.38
C LYS A 81 -11.95 -3.62 1.75
N LYS A 82 -11.31 -4.76 2.07
CA LYS A 82 -11.47 -5.44 3.36
C LYS A 82 -11.16 -4.52 4.55
N TRP A 83 -10.03 -3.81 4.51
CA TRP A 83 -9.68 -2.85 5.56
C TRP A 83 -10.66 -1.66 5.62
N GLY A 84 -11.16 -1.19 4.47
CA GLY A 84 -12.11 -0.08 4.39
C GLY A 84 -13.40 -0.35 5.17
N PHE A 85 -13.87 -1.60 5.18
CA PHE A 85 -15.05 -2.02 5.95
C PHE A 85 -14.78 -2.20 7.45
N GLN A 86 -13.56 -2.58 7.84
CA GLN A 86 -13.22 -2.94 9.22
C GLN A 86 -12.92 -1.75 10.14
N TYR A 87 -12.54 -0.61 9.58
CA TYR A 87 -12.11 0.58 10.34
C TYR A 87 -13.07 1.74 10.12
N LYS A 88 -14.33 1.66 10.57
CA LYS A 88 -15.26 2.80 10.53
C LYS A 88 -14.90 3.85 11.58
#